data_AF-A0A968XV54-F1
#
_entry.id   AF-A0A968XV54-F1
#
_cell.length_a   1.000
_cell.length_b   1.000
_cell.length_c   1.000
_cell.angle_alpha   90.00
_cell.angle_beta   90.00
_cell.angle_gamma   90.00
#
_symmetry.space_group_name_H-M   'P 1'
#
loop_
_entity.id
_entity.type
_entity.pdbx_description
1 polymer ?
#
loop_
_entity_poly.entity_id
_entity_poly.type
_entity_poly.pdbx_seq_one_letter_code
_entity_poly.pdbx_strand_id
1 'polypeptide(L)'
;MPAPTPTPKSRGLALVSTTESRQAAAFPPAPSSPLVFNEKLIDSARGHSAWMLSTNQFSHTGVGGSNSQTRIVQAGYSFFGGGSSGENLAWQGTSGPVDATAFIASEHESLVRSPGHRANIFGDGYKEIGIGALTGIFQNYNSLVTTQNFANSGSGAVFLTGVAFNDAVISDDFYTVGEGLGGVRVDAVSAAGQRAATVTYGSGGYGLAAAPGTYSVFFSGGALGTQIVRKQATMGNQNVKLDLEFGPNAAAQTTFDPLQYGASHADLLRAFGVNTGALFEHYLSAGIREGDRPIALTKYATWPPMQT
;
A
#
# COMPACT_ATOMS: atom_id res chain seq x y z
N MET A 1 -7.87 32.37 -0.93
CA MET A 1 -6.74 31.63 -1.55
C MET A 1 -7.26 30.26 -1.94
N PRO A 2 -7.07 29.76 -3.17
CA PRO A 2 -7.44 28.39 -3.47
C PRO A 2 -6.59 27.45 -2.61
N ALA A 3 -7.21 26.44 -2.01
CA ALA A 3 -6.51 25.43 -1.23
C ALA A 3 -5.46 24.74 -2.14
N PRO A 4 -4.25 24.43 -1.63
CA PRO A 4 -3.25 23.74 -2.41
C PRO A 4 -3.80 22.38 -2.86
N THR A 5 -3.86 22.17 -4.17
CA THR A 5 -4.30 20.91 -4.77
C THR A 5 -3.30 19.82 -4.38
N PRO A 6 -3.71 18.76 -3.64
CA PRO A 6 -2.79 17.69 -3.27
C PRO A 6 -2.34 16.94 -4.53
N THR A 7 -1.04 16.99 -4.83
CA THR A 7 -0.45 16.32 -5.99
C THR A 7 -0.57 14.79 -5.83
N PRO A 8 -1.13 14.06 -6.81
CA PRO A 8 -1.31 12.60 -6.71
C PRO A 8 -0.01 11.81 -6.48
N LYS A 9 1.16 12.40 -6.79
CA LYS A 9 2.47 11.74 -6.79
C LYS A 9 3.09 11.51 -5.39
N SER A 10 2.68 12.24 -4.35
CA SER A 10 3.28 12.08 -3.01
C SER A 10 2.71 10.90 -2.21
N ARG A 11 1.54 10.36 -2.60
CA ARG A 11 0.91 9.23 -1.91
C ARG A 11 1.72 7.94 -2.02
N GLY A 12 2.43 7.74 -3.13
CA GLY A 12 3.22 6.52 -3.40
C GLY A 12 4.54 6.45 -2.67
N LEU A 13 5.31 7.54 -2.69
CA LEU A 13 6.67 7.55 -2.15
C LEU A 13 6.72 7.30 -0.65
N ALA A 14 5.81 7.94 0.11
CA ALA A 14 5.80 7.80 1.57
C ALA A 14 5.26 6.45 2.06
N LEU A 15 4.44 5.77 1.23
CA LEU A 15 3.95 4.40 1.47
C LEU A 15 5.10 3.42 1.52
N VAL A 16 5.92 3.51 0.48
CA VAL A 16 6.98 2.57 0.21
C VAL A 16 8.08 2.81 1.21
N SER A 17 8.53 4.05 1.41
CA SER A 17 9.63 4.28 2.35
C SER A 17 9.34 3.81 3.78
N THR A 18 8.11 3.98 4.29
CA THR A 18 7.78 3.57 5.68
C THR A 18 7.46 2.09 5.80
N THR A 19 6.72 1.50 4.84
CA THR A 19 6.38 0.07 4.88
C THR A 19 7.57 -0.80 4.51
N GLU A 20 8.39 -0.37 3.56
CA GLU A 20 9.62 -1.07 3.20
C GLU A 20 10.71 -0.94 4.25
N SER A 21 10.89 0.24 4.87
CA SER A 21 11.88 0.37 5.94
C SER A 21 11.53 -0.52 7.13
N ARG A 22 10.23 -0.65 7.46
CA ARG A 22 9.74 -1.61 8.46
C ARG A 22 10.14 -3.06 8.17
N GLN A 23 10.43 -3.41 6.92
CA GLN A 23 10.84 -4.75 6.48
C GLN A 23 12.32 -4.89 6.16
N ALA A 24 13.01 -3.80 5.83
CA ALA A 24 14.44 -3.78 5.60
C ALA A 24 15.21 -3.91 6.93
N ALA A 25 16.07 -4.91 7.05
CA ALA A 25 16.72 -5.32 8.31
C ALA A 25 17.86 -4.39 8.81
N ALA A 26 17.88 -3.11 8.42
CA ALA A 26 18.89 -2.16 8.89
C ALA A 26 18.29 -1.24 9.96
N PHE A 27 18.45 -1.63 11.24
CA PHE A 27 18.00 -0.91 12.45
C PHE A 27 16.46 -0.68 12.52
N PRO A 28 15.67 -1.69 12.95
CA PRO A 28 15.75 -2.36 14.26
C PRO A 28 16.07 -3.87 14.19
N PRO A 29 16.21 -4.60 15.33
CA PRO A 29 16.69 -5.99 15.36
C PRO A 29 15.70 -7.06 14.82
N ALA A 30 14.50 -6.70 14.36
CA ALA A 30 13.58 -7.60 13.66
C ALA A 30 12.65 -6.81 12.71
N PRO A 31 12.26 -7.37 11.55
CA PRO A 31 11.23 -6.79 10.69
C PRO A 31 9.93 -6.60 11.47
N SER A 32 9.35 -5.41 11.38
CA SER A 32 8.04 -5.10 11.99
C SER A 32 6.92 -5.30 10.97
N SER A 33 5.70 -5.48 11.46
CA SER A 33 4.56 -5.69 10.57
C SER A 33 4.30 -4.44 9.71
N PRO A 34 3.96 -4.59 8.41
CA PRO A 34 3.69 -3.47 7.52
C PRO A 34 2.44 -2.70 7.96
N LEU A 35 2.37 -1.41 7.62
CA LEU A 35 1.19 -0.59 7.87
C LEU A 35 0.37 -0.45 6.58
N VAL A 36 -0.95 -0.55 6.69
CA VAL A 36 -1.84 -0.23 5.58
C VAL A 36 -2.22 1.25 5.61
N PHE A 37 -2.42 1.86 4.44
CA PHE A 37 -2.94 3.22 4.42
C PHE A 37 -4.42 3.29 4.79
N ASN A 38 -4.76 4.30 5.58
CA ASN A 38 -6.14 4.66 5.88
C ASN A 38 -6.42 6.10 5.45
N GLU A 39 -7.44 6.28 4.61
CA GLU A 39 -7.77 7.61 4.05
C GLU A 39 -8.12 8.63 5.13
N LYS A 40 -8.76 8.21 6.24
CA LYS A 40 -9.10 9.12 7.34
C LYS A 40 -7.87 9.61 8.09
N LEU A 41 -6.87 8.73 8.26
CA LEU A 41 -5.58 9.13 8.82
C LEU A 41 -4.83 10.08 7.87
N ILE A 42 -4.91 9.83 6.55
CA ILE A 42 -4.30 10.70 5.53
C ILE A 42 -4.94 12.11 5.58
N ASP A 43 -6.26 12.18 5.67
CA ASP A 43 -6.99 13.45 5.75
C ASP A 43 -6.62 14.22 7.03
N SER A 44 -6.56 13.53 8.18
CA SER A 44 -6.08 14.11 9.44
C SER A 44 -4.65 14.65 9.33
N ALA A 45 -3.74 13.84 8.78
CA ALA A 45 -2.33 14.21 8.64
C ALA A 45 -2.13 15.39 7.69
N ARG A 46 -2.84 15.42 6.55
CA ARG A 46 -2.81 16.55 5.61
C ARG A 46 -3.38 17.81 6.23
N GLY A 47 -4.49 17.70 6.95
CA GLY A 47 -5.09 18.82 7.66
C GLY A 47 -4.10 19.45 8.65
N HIS A 48 -3.36 18.62 9.40
CA HIS A 48 -2.37 19.11 10.35
C HIS A 48 -1.14 19.73 9.69
N SER A 49 -0.60 19.13 8.63
CA SER A 49 0.49 19.74 7.86
C SER A 49 0.09 21.07 7.21
N ALA A 50 -1.14 21.16 6.69
CA ALA A 50 -1.66 22.41 6.14
C ALA A 50 -1.83 23.47 7.22
N TRP A 51 -2.30 23.07 8.42
CA TRP A 51 -2.39 23.97 9.57
C TRP A 51 -1.01 24.50 9.96
N MET A 52 0.01 23.64 10.12
CA MET A 52 1.37 24.04 10.46
C MET A 52 1.94 25.04 9.43
N LEU A 53 1.77 24.76 8.13
CA LEU A 53 2.14 25.70 7.06
C LEU A 53 1.43 27.05 7.20
N SER A 54 0.11 27.05 7.46
CA SER A 54 -0.70 28.27 7.49
C SER A 54 -0.46 29.14 8.72
N THR A 55 -0.11 28.54 9.86
CA THR A 55 0.12 29.26 11.13
C THR A 55 1.60 29.52 11.38
N ASN A 56 2.48 28.96 10.55
CA ASN A 56 3.93 28.99 10.73
C ASN A 56 4.36 28.44 12.11
N GLN A 57 3.70 27.37 12.56
CA GLN A 57 3.98 26.69 13.84
C GLN A 57 4.30 25.21 13.62
N PHE A 58 5.35 24.72 14.27
CA PHE A 58 5.68 23.28 14.29
C PHE A 58 5.30 22.70 15.66
N SER A 59 4.21 21.93 15.72
CA SER A 59 3.64 21.49 16.99
C SER A 59 2.75 20.26 16.82
N HIS A 60 2.78 19.34 17.79
CA HIS A 60 1.80 18.25 17.92
C HIS A 60 0.41 18.76 18.34
N THR A 61 0.35 19.90 19.03
CA THR A 61 -0.88 20.61 19.37
C THR A 61 -1.29 21.50 18.20
N GLY A 62 -2.43 21.18 17.60
CA GLY A 62 -2.94 21.82 16.38
C GLY A 62 -4.03 22.84 16.62
N VAL A 63 -4.86 23.05 15.60
CA VAL A 63 -6.00 23.97 15.61
C VAL A 63 -6.86 23.81 16.87
N GLY A 64 -7.17 24.94 17.51
CA GLY A 64 -8.00 24.98 18.73
C GLY A 64 -7.43 24.23 19.93
N GLY A 65 -6.12 23.92 19.96
CA GLY A 65 -5.50 23.12 21.01
C GLY A 65 -5.69 21.62 20.86
N SER A 66 -6.12 21.14 19.69
CA SER A 66 -6.33 19.71 19.42
C SER A 66 -5.04 18.90 19.52
N ASN A 67 -5.13 17.67 20.03
CA ASN A 67 -4.07 16.66 19.87
C ASN A 67 -4.32 15.80 18.62
N SER A 68 -3.36 14.92 18.27
CA SER A 68 -3.43 14.08 17.07
C SER A 68 -4.63 13.14 17.06
N GLN A 69 -4.96 12.50 18.18
CA GLN A 69 -6.09 11.59 18.28
C GLN A 69 -7.43 12.32 18.06
N THR A 70 -7.58 13.54 18.59
CA THR A 70 -8.74 14.40 18.32
C THR A 70 -8.87 14.68 16.82
N ARG A 71 -7.78 15.04 16.14
CA ARG A 71 -7.79 15.30 14.68
C ARG A 71 -8.11 14.04 13.87
N ILE A 72 -7.57 12.89 14.28
CA ILE A 72 -7.86 11.58 13.67
C ILE A 72 -9.36 11.25 13.78
N VAL A 73 -9.97 11.43 14.96
CA VAL A 73 -11.41 11.22 15.15
C VAL A 73 -12.25 12.22 14.35
N GLN A 74 -11.84 13.50 14.30
CA GLN A 74 -12.51 14.53 13.51
C GLN A 74 -12.48 14.25 12.00
N ALA A 75 -11.42 13.59 11.51
CA ALA A 75 -11.35 13.10 10.14
C ALA A 75 -12.26 11.88 9.88
N GLY A 76 -12.93 11.35 10.91
CA GLY A 76 -13.89 10.25 10.81
C GLY A 76 -13.31 8.86 11.09
N TYR A 77 -12.07 8.77 11.60
CA TYR A 77 -11.52 7.49 12.05
C TYR A 77 -12.12 7.08 13.39
N SER A 78 -12.49 5.80 13.53
CA SER A 78 -13.09 5.27 14.76
C SER A 78 -12.12 4.40 15.54
N PHE A 79 -12.05 4.65 16.84
CA PHE A 79 -11.38 3.76 17.80
C PHE A 79 -12.42 2.90 18.51
N PHE A 80 -12.12 1.62 18.66
CA PHE A 80 -12.84 0.65 19.47
C PHE A 80 -12.09 0.46 20.80
N GLY A 81 -12.72 -0.21 21.78
CA GLY A 81 -12.11 -0.44 23.09
C GLY A 81 -10.74 -1.10 22.95
N GLY A 82 -9.66 -0.38 23.30
CA GLY A 82 -8.28 -0.82 23.13
C GLY A 82 -7.53 -0.23 21.93
N GLY A 83 -8.14 0.69 21.18
CA GLY A 83 -7.47 1.42 20.10
C GLY A 83 -6.39 2.40 20.59
N SER A 84 -5.40 2.68 19.74
CA SER A 84 -4.27 3.56 20.04
C SER A 84 -3.82 4.32 18.79
N SER A 85 -3.14 5.45 19.00
CA SER A 85 -2.58 6.26 17.91
C SER A 85 -1.25 6.90 18.29
N GLY A 86 -0.43 7.18 17.28
CA GLY A 86 0.83 7.91 17.41
C GLY A 86 0.96 8.97 16.32
N GLU A 87 1.81 9.97 16.56
CA GLU A 87 2.11 11.02 15.58
C GLU A 87 3.61 11.27 15.49
N ASN A 88 4.13 11.34 14.27
CA ASN A 88 5.44 11.92 13.98
C ASN A 88 5.26 13.16 13.13
N LEU A 89 6.07 14.18 13.39
CA LEU A 89 6.14 15.40 12.59
C LEU A 89 7.56 15.57 12.06
N ALA A 90 7.69 16.04 10.83
CA ALA A 90 8.95 16.44 10.25
C ALA A 90 8.74 17.69 9.39
N TRP A 91 9.79 18.47 9.22
CA TRP A 91 9.86 19.47 8.17
C TRP A 91 11.30 19.67 7.73
N GLN A 92 11.47 20.04 6.48
CA GLN A 92 12.75 20.44 5.90
C GLN A 92 12.53 21.64 4.97
N GLY A 93 13.45 22.61 5.00
CA GLY A 93 13.38 23.84 4.22
C GLY A 93 14.60 24.07 3.34
N THR A 94 14.43 24.84 2.27
CA THR A 94 15.48 25.33 1.38
C THR A 94 15.18 26.73 0.87
N SER A 95 16.21 27.48 0.49
CA SER A 95 16.06 28.77 -0.21
C SER A 95 15.76 28.59 -1.71
N GLY A 96 16.00 27.40 -2.26
CA GLY A 96 15.72 27.04 -3.65
C GLY A 96 14.39 26.29 -3.83
N PRO A 97 14.17 25.65 -4.99
CA PRO A 97 13.05 24.75 -5.21
C PRO A 97 13.09 23.54 -4.26
N VAL A 98 11.92 23.05 -3.85
CA VAL A 98 11.79 21.82 -3.06
C VAL A 98 11.93 20.59 -3.96
N ASP A 99 12.90 19.74 -3.67
CA ASP A 99 12.90 18.35 -4.12
C ASP A 99 12.14 17.50 -3.10
N ALA A 100 10.86 17.27 -3.38
CA ALA A 100 9.99 16.55 -2.46
C ALA A 100 10.44 15.10 -2.24
N THR A 101 11.04 14.46 -3.24
CA THR A 101 11.48 13.06 -3.12
C THR A 101 12.68 12.97 -2.18
N ALA A 102 13.68 13.83 -2.39
CA ALA A 102 14.85 13.89 -1.51
C ALA A 102 14.48 14.31 -0.08
N PHE A 103 13.56 15.27 0.07
CA PHE A 103 13.12 15.72 1.40
C PHE A 103 12.36 14.62 2.13
N ILE A 104 11.48 13.87 1.47
CA ILE A 104 10.80 12.72 2.10
C ILE A 104 11.80 11.68 2.60
N ALA A 105 12.81 11.34 1.80
CA ALA A 105 13.85 10.38 2.20
C ALA A 105 14.66 10.88 3.41
N SER A 106 15.07 12.15 3.38
CA SER A 106 15.81 12.81 4.47
C SER A 106 15.00 12.94 5.76
N GLU A 107 13.73 13.32 5.65
CA GLU A 107 12.80 13.37 6.79
C GLU A 107 12.59 11.98 7.39
N HIS A 108 12.41 10.94 6.55
CA HIS A 108 12.29 9.56 7.01
C HIS A 108 13.52 9.12 7.80
N GLU A 109 14.72 9.28 7.25
CA GLU A 109 15.98 8.99 7.94
C GLU A 109 16.10 9.72 9.28
N SER A 110 15.71 11.00 9.30
CA SER A 110 15.75 11.83 10.50
C SER A 110 14.79 11.32 11.58
N LEU A 111 13.59 10.88 11.19
CA LEU A 111 12.62 10.27 12.08
C LEU A 111 13.10 8.90 12.60
N VAL A 112 13.70 8.06 11.75
CA VAL A 112 14.26 6.76 12.14
C VAL A 112 15.42 6.92 13.14
N ARG A 113 16.22 7.98 13.03
CA ARG A 113 17.32 8.28 13.97
C ARG A 113 16.83 8.77 15.32
N SER A 114 15.65 9.40 15.39
CA SER A 114 15.04 9.85 16.65
C SER A 114 14.37 8.69 17.40
N PRO A 115 14.79 8.34 18.64
CA PRO A 115 14.23 7.20 19.36
C PRO A 115 12.70 7.23 19.54
N GLY A 116 12.13 8.41 19.84
CA GLY A 116 10.68 8.55 20.02
C GLY A 116 9.90 8.36 18.72
N HIS A 117 10.37 8.97 17.63
CA HIS A 117 9.72 8.82 16.32
C HIS A 117 9.90 7.42 15.73
N ARG A 118 11.09 6.84 15.92
CA ARG A 118 11.41 5.46 15.55
C ARG A 118 10.48 4.46 16.23
N ALA A 119 10.12 4.68 17.50
CA ALA A 119 9.17 3.81 18.19
C ALA A 119 7.79 3.79 17.51
N ASN A 120 7.34 4.91 16.95
CA ASN A 120 6.13 4.92 16.13
C ASN A 120 6.33 4.22 14.76
N ILE A 121 7.49 4.41 14.13
CA ILE A 121 7.79 3.84 12.81
C ILE A 121 8.05 2.34 12.84
N PHE A 122 8.55 1.76 13.94
CA PHE A 122 8.87 0.32 13.97
C PHE A 122 8.18 -0.45 15.09
N GLY A 123 7.37 0.22 15.91
CA GLY A 123 6.54 -0.46 16.89
C GLY A 123 5.48 -1.33 16.20
N ASP A 124 5.18 -2.49 16.81
CA ASP A 124 4.14 -3.43 16.36
C ASP A 124 2.73 -3.08 16.87
N GLY A 125 2.59 -1.93 17.54
CA GLY A 125 1.33 -1.49 18.14
C GLY A 125 0.32 -0.95 17.13
N TYR A 126 0.78 -0.52 15.94
CA TYR A 126 -0.04 0.09 14.90
C TYR A 126 -0.24 -0.83 13.71
N LYS A 127 -1.35 -0.67 13.00
CA LYS A 127 -1.69 -1.43 11.79
C LYS A 127 -1.98 -0.53 10.60
N GLU A 128 -2.27 0.74 10.85
CA GLU A 128 -2.70 1.69 9.85
C GLU A 128 -1.86 2.97 9.94
N ILE A 129 -1.68 3.64 8.81
CA ILE A 129 -0.96 4.91 8.73
C ILE A 129 -1.67 5.87 7.78
N GLY A 130 -1.54 7.16 8.05
CA GLY A 130 -1.81 8.23 7.10
C GLY A 130 -0.68 9.24 7.10
N ILE A 131 -0.27 9.66 5.91
CA ILE A 131 0.85 10.59 5.73
C ILE A 131 0.38 11.82 4.96
N GLY A 132 0.63 12.99 5.52
CA GLY A 132 0.37 14.28 4.91
C GLY A 132 1.67 15.06 4.72
N ALA A 133 2.37 14.81 3.61
CA ALA A 133 3.53 15.59 3.21
C ALA A 133 3.07 16.71 2.25
N LEU A 134 3.24 17.97 2.65
CA LEU A 134 2.79 19.13 1.90
C LEU A 134 3.94 20.12 1.72
N THR A 135 4.07 20.66 0.50
CA THR A 135 5.02 21.74 0.24
C THR A 135 4.36 23.10 0.50
N GLY A 136 5.16 24.07 0.95
CA GLY A 136 4.71 25.44 1.18
C GLY A 136 5.82 26.32 1.74
N ILE A 137 5.49 27.56 2.09
CA ILE A 137 6.42 28.43 2.81
C ILE A 137 6.31 28.16 4.30
N PHE A 138 7.43 27.82 4.94
CA PHE A 138 7.49 27.60 6.38
C PHE A 138 8.80 28.17 6.93
N GLN A 139 8.72 28.95 7.99
CA GLN A 139 9.84 29.68 8.61
C GLN A 139 10.70 30.45 7.60
N ASN A 140 10.06 31.07 6.59
CA ASN A 140 10.69 31.80 5.48
C ASN A 140 11.48 30.95 4.47
N TYR A 141 11.31 29.63 4.47
CA TYR A 141 11.90 28.72 3.49
C TYR A 141 10.82 28.06 2.62
N ASN A 142 11.19 27.70 1.38
CA ASN A 142 10.42 26.72 0.62
C ASN A 142 10.62 25.36 1.30
N SER A 143 9.55 24.77 1.79
CA SER A 143 9.62 23.66 2.73
C SER A 143 8.71 22.51 2.32
N LEU A 144 9.08 21.31 2.77
CA LEU A 144 8.17 20.19 2.95
C LEU A 144 7.83 20.11 4.44
N VAL A 145 6.55 19.97 4.76
CA VAL A 145 6.06 19.73 6.12
C VAL A 145 5.24 18.45 6.11
N THR A 146 5.61 17.53 6.99
CA THR A 146 5.07 16.17 7.01
C THR A 146 4.50 15.82 8.38
N THR A 147 3.28 15.27 8.35
CA THR A 147 2.64 14.61 9.50
C THR A 147 2.47 13.13 9.15
N GLN A 148 2.88 12.23 10.05
CA GLN A 148 2.54 10.80 10.00
C GLN A 148 1.63 10.48 11.18
N ASN A 149 0.41 10.05 10.90
CA ASN A 149 -0.53 9.55 11.90
C ASN A 149 -0.59 8.03 11.83
N PHE A 150 -0.27 7.39 12.93
CA PHE A 150 -0.32 5.94 13.10
C PHE A 150 -1.55 5.57 13.91
N ALA A 151 -2.17 4.44 13.60
CA ALA A 151 -3.27 3.95 14.40
C ALA A 151 -3.35 2.42 14.45
N ASN A 152 -3.92 1.95 15.55
CA ASN A 152 -4.60 0.68 15.64
C ASN A 152 -6.01 0.98 16.13
N SER A 153 -7.01 0.67 15.32
CA SER A 153 -8.42 0.96 15.67
C SER A 153 -8.86 0.20 16.91
N GLY A 154 -8.20 -0.91 17.29
CA GLY A 154 -8.66 -1.80 18.36
C GLY A 154 -9.78 -2.75 17.90
N SER A 155 -10.12 -2.75 16.61
CA SER A 155 -11.14 -3.66 16.03
C SER A 155 -10.68 -5.12 15.91
N GLY A 156 -9.37 -5.37 16.01
CA GLY A 156 -8.76 -6.66 15.70
C GLY A 156 -8.58 -6.92 14.20
N ALA A 157 -8.93 -5.96 13.33
CA ALA A 157 -8.69 -6.08 11.88
C ALA A 157 -7.20 -6.24 11.57
N VAL A 158 -6.91 -7.05 10.55
CA VAL A 158 -5.57 -7.23 9.99
C VAL A 158 -5.65 -7.12 8.47
N PHE A 159 -4.56 -6.68 7.86
CA PHE A 159 -4.56 -6.25 6.47
C PHE A 159 -3.46 -6.94 5.67
N LEU A 160 -3.83 -7.44 4.50
CA LEU A 160 -2.90 -7.70 3.41
C LEU A 160 -2.65 -6.36 2.70
N THR A 161 -1.39 -5.98 2.54
CA THR A 161 -0.99 -4.72 1.93
C THR A 161 0.23 -4.92 1.05
N GLY A 162 0.53 -3.98 0.17
CA GLY A 162 1.74 -4.03 -0.66
C GLY A 162 1.66 -3.03 -1.78
N VAL A 163 2.59 -3.15 -2.73
CA VAL A 163 2.61 -2.37 -3.96
C VAL A 163 2.61 -3.28 -5.18
N ALA A 164 1.81 -2.91 -6.19
CA ALA A 164 1.99 -3.38 -7.55
C ALA A 164 2.83 -2.38 -8.32
N PHE A 165 3.95 -2.80 -8.91
CA PHE A 165 4.90 -1.91 -9.56
C PHE A 165 5.64 -2.60 -10.72
N ASN A 166 6.19 -1.80 -11.61
CA ASN A 166 7.11 -2.22 -12.66
C ASN A 166 8.48 -1.59 -12.42
N ASP A 167 9.45 -2.42 -12.04
CA ASP A 167 10.84 -2.11 -11.67
C ASP A 167 11.66 -1.58 -12.86
N ALA A 168 11.23 -0.45 -13.43
CA ALA A 168 11.70 0.07 -14.71
C ALA A 168 12.37 1.45 -14.63
N VAL A 169 12.27 2.15 -13.48
CA VAL A 169 12.91 3.44 -13.26
C VAL A 169 14.32 3.20 -12.71
N ILE A 170 14.42 2.46 -11.62
CA ILE A 170 15.67 1.90 -11.10
C ILE A 170 15.42 0.41 -11.00
N SER A 171 16.22 -0.41 -11.68
CA SER A 171 16.03 -1.86 -11.60
C SER A 171 16.82 -2.42 -10.43
N ASP A 172 16.19 -2.47 -9.27
CA ASP A 172 16.77 -2.95 -8.01
C ASP A 172 15.83 -3.87 -7.22
N ASP A 173 14.83 -4.45 -7.90
CA ASP A 173 13.77 -5.30 -7.33
C ASP A 173 13.00 -4.58 -6.21
N PHE A 174 12.96 -3.24 -6.26
CA PHE A 174 12.40 -2.40 -5.21
C PHE A 174 11.60 -1.24 -5.80
N TYR A 175 10.52 -0.86 -5.13
CA TYR A 175 9.68 0.22 -5.66
C TYR A 175 10.45 1.55 -5.67
N THR A 176 10.48 2.14 -6.86
CA THR A 176 10.87 3.52 -7.10
C THR A 176 9.66 4.39 -7.43
N VAL A 177 9.73 5.66 -7.04
CA VAL A 177 8.67 6.63 -7.32
C VAL A 177 8.42 6.72 -8.82
N GLY A 178 7.19 6.41 -9.22
CA GLY A 178 6.77 6.42 -10.62
C GLY A 178 6.56 5.03 -11.22
N GLU A 179 6.93 3.97 -10.51
CA GLU A 179 6.79 2.58 -10.98
C GLU A 179 5.43 1.95 -10.68
N GLY A 180 4.64 2.60 -9.84
CA GLY A 180 3.37 2.09 -9.36
C GLY A 180 2.37 1.77 -10.48
N LEU A 181 1.79 0.57 -10.41
CA LEU A 181 0.75 0.09 -11.31
C LEU A 181 -0.62 0.31 -10.66
N GLY A 182 -1.30 1.40 -11.06
CA GLY A 182 -2.67 1.69 -10.63
C GLY A 182 -3.73 0.86 -11.35
N GLY A 183 -4.88 0.67 -10.69
CA GLY A 183 -6.02 -0.03 -11.29
C GLY A 183 -5.88 -1.55 -11.39
N VAL A 184 -4.87 -2.13 -10.74
CA VAL A 184 -4.70 -3.58 -10.63
C VAL A 184 -5.65 -4.09 -9.56
N ARG A 185 -6.52 -5.02 -9.91
CA ARG A 185 -7.43 -5.66 -8.97
C ARG A 185 -6.69 -6.73 -8.19
N VAL A 186 -6.87 -6.73 -6.87
CA VAL A 186 -6.29 -7.70 -5.93
C VAL A 186 -7.43 -8.49 -5.29
N ASP A 187 -7.56 -9.78 -5.60
CA ASP A 187 -8.54 -10.69 -5.00
C ASP A 187 -7.83 -11.69 -4.10
N ALA A 188 -8.18 -11.74 -2.81
CA ALA A 188 -7.74 -12.76 -1.88
C ALA A 188 -8.88 -13.74 -1.60
N VAL A 189 -8.64 -15.03 -1.85
CA VAL A 189 -9.62 -16.10 -1.63
C VAL A 189 -9.02 -17.23 -0.79
N SER A 190 -9.66 -17.57 0.33
CA SER A 190 -9.26 -18.71 1.16
C SER A 190 -9.92 -20.01 0.68
N ALA A 191 -9.33 -21.16 1.03
CA ALA A 191 -9.92 -22.47 0.75
C ALA A 191 -11.29 -22.67 1.42
N ALA A 192 -11.57 -21.91 2.50
CA ALA A 192 -12.87 -21.90 3.17
C ALA A 192 -13.91 -21.01 2.46
N GLY A 193 -13.53 -20.32 1.36
CA GLY A 193 -14.43 -19.46 0.59
C GLY A 193 -14.50 -18.01 1.06
N GLN A 194 -13.70 -17.61 2.04
CA GLN A 194 -13.62 -16.20 2.41
C GLN A 194 -12.99 -15.44 1.24
N ARG A 195 -13.64 -14.37 0.81
CA ARG A 195 -13.17 -13.53 -0.30
C ARG A 195 -13.10 -12.09 0.17
N ALA A 196 -12.00 -11.44 -0.17
CA ALA A 196 -11.83 -10.00 -0.02
C ALA A 196 -11.17 -9.48 -1.29
N ALA A 197 -11.54 -8.27 -1.74
CA ALA A 197 -10.93 -7.67 -2.91
C ALA A 197 -10.70 -6.17 -2.73
N THR A 198 -9.69 -5.64 -3.42
CA THR A 198 -9.38 -4.21 -3.51
C THR A 198 -8.80 -3.88 -4.88
N VAL A 199 -8.51 -2.61 -5.12
CA VAL A 199 -7.84 -2.14 -6.34
C VAL A 199 -6.67 -1.26 -5.92
N THR A 200 -5.54 -1.39 -6.61
CA THR A 200 -4.37 -0.56 -6.34
C THR A 200 -4.66 0.92 -6.63
N TYR A 201 -4.18 1.79 -5.74
CA TYR A 201 -4.15 3.23 -5.99
C TYR A 201 -3.26 3.54 -7.19
N GLY A 202 -3.35 4.75 -7.75
CA GLY A 202 -2.48 5.19 -8.85
C GLY A 202 -0.98 5.08 -8.57
N SER A 203 -0.58 5.00 -7.31
CA SER A 203 0.81 4.77 -6.89
C SER A 203 1.20 3.29 -6.79
N GLY A 204 0.32 2.34 -7.12
CA GLY A 204 0.56 0.90 -6.99
C GLY A 204 0.19 0.31 -5.63
N GLY A 205 0.13 1.12 -4.57
CA GLY A 205 -0.22 0.68 -3.23
C GLY A 205 -1.63 0.09 -3.13
N TYR A 206 -1.82 -0.89 -2.27
CA TYR A 206 -3.15 -1.43 -1.96
C TYR A 206 -3.25 -1.88 -0.50
N GLY A 207 -4.48 -2.00 -0.02
CA GLY A 207 -4.79 -2.48 1.32
C GLY A 207 -6.09 -3.27 1.32
N LEU A 208 -6.09 -4.42 2.00
CA LEU A 208 -7.20 -5.36 2.02
C LEU A 208 -7.36 -5.97 3.40
N ALA A 209 -8.49 -5.74 4.07
CA ALA A 209 -8.80 -6.44 5.31
C ALA A 209 -9.07 -7.92 5.02
N ALA A 210 -8.39 -8.81 5.73
CA ALA A 210 -8.56 -10.25 5.57
C ALA A 210 -8.48 -10.93 6.93
N ALA A 211 -9.41 -11.82 7.24
CA ALA A 211 -9.37 -12.58 8.49
C ALA A 211 -8.15 -13.54 8.51
N PRO A 212 -7.68 -13.99 9.69
CA PRO A 212 -6.62 -14.99 9.78
C PRO A 212 -6.92 -16.23 8.92
N GLY A 213 -5.91 -16.72 8.21
CA GLY A 213 -6.05 -17.84 7.28
C GLY A 213 -5.08 -17.76 6.09
N THR A 214 -5.03 -18.83 5.29
CA THR A 214 -4.23 -18.87 4.06
C THR A 214 -5.10 -18.53 2.85
N TYR A 215 -4.61 -17.61 2.03
CA TYR A 215 -5.29 -17.10 0.85
C TYR A 215 -4.45 -17.34 -0.40
N SER A 216 -5.12 -17.72 -1.49
CA SER A 216 -4.61 -17.47 -2.84
C SER A 216 -4.93 -16.02 -3.20
N VAL A 217 -3.93 -15.27 -3.63
CA VAL A 217 -4.07 -13.85 -3.98
C VAL A 217 -3.85 -13.68 -5.47
N PHE A 218 -4.77 -13.02 -6.15
CA PHE A 218 -4.74 -12.80 -7.59
C PHE A 218 -4.62 -11.33 -7.91
N PHE A 219 -3.68 -10.98 -8.78
CA PHE A 219 -3.54 -9.66 -9.36
C PHE A 219 -3.98 -9.74 -10.82
N SER A 220 -4.91 -8.86 -11.21
CA SER A 220 -5.50 -8.88 -12.56
C SER A 220 -5.94 -7.50 -13.03
N GLY A 221 -6.10 -7.35 -14.34
CA GLY A 221 -6.55 -6.09 -14.96
C GLY A 221 -5.52 -4.97 -14.86
N GLY A 222 -5.95 -3.73 -15.11
CA GLY A 222 -5.05 -2.57 -15.17
C GLY A 222 -3.90 -2.80 -16.15
N ALA A 223 -2.68 -2.48 -15.71
CA ALA A 223 -1.47 -2.63 -16.52
C ALA A 223 -1.08 -4.09 -16.85
N LEU A 224 -1.66 -5.09 -16.18
CA LEU A 224 -1.38 -6.51 -16.46
C LEU A 224 -2.10 -6.99 -17.73
N GLY A 225 -3.06 -6.22 -18.25
CA GLY A 225 -3.88 -6.62 -19.40
C GLY A 225 -4.66 -7.90 -19.09
N THR A 226 -4.43 -8.95 -19.88
CA THR A 226 -5.08 -10.26 -19.71
C THR A 226 -4.33 -11.20 -18.76
N GLN A 227 -3.17 -10.81 -18.26
CA GLN A 227 -2.40 -11.64 -17.34
C GLN A 227 -3.05 -11.64 -15.95
N ILE A 228 -3.10 -12.82 -15.33
CA ILE A 228 -3.58 -13.00 -13.97
C ILE A 228 -2.44 -13.61 -13.17
N VAL A 229 -1.81 -12.83 -12.32
CA VAL A 229 -0.70 -13.30 -11.47
C VAL A 229 -1.29 -13.86 -10.19
N ARG A 230 -0.85 -15.06 -9.81
CA ARG A 230 -1.22 -15.71 -8.56
C ARG A 230 -0.06 -15.72 -7.59
N LYS A 231 -0.34 -15.32 -6.36
CA LYS A 231 0.52 -15.44 -5.19
C LYS A 231 -0.24 -16.08 -4.02
N GLN A 232 0.41 -16.20 -2.87
CA GLN A 232 -0.20 -16.69 -1.63
C GLN A 232 0.16 -15.77 -0.47
N ALA A 233 -0.73 -15.68 0.50
CA ALA A 233 -0.49 -15.00 1.76
C ALA A 233 -1.09 -15.81 2.92
N THR A 234 -0.40 -15.82 4.06
CA THR A 234 -0.90 -16.39 5.31
C THR A 234 -1.12 -15.27 6.30
N MET A 235 -2.38 -14.97 6.58
CA MET A 235 -2.80 -13.93 7.51
C MET A 235 -2.82 -14.48 8.94
N GLY A 236 -2.20 -13.74 9.86
CA GLY A 236 -2.22 -14.02 11.30
C GLY A 236 -2.92 -12.91 12.06
N ASN A 237 -2.36 -12.54 13.21
CA ASN A 237 -2.80 -11.39 14.01
C ASN A 237 -2.09 -10.08 13.62
N GLN A 238 -1.24 -10.11 12.61
CA GLN A 238 -0.52 -8.96 12.08
C GLN A 238 -0.78 -8.77 10.60
N ASN A 239 -0.52 -7.55 10.14
CA ASN A 239 -0.58 -7.25 8.72
C ASN A 239 0.50 -8.04 7.98
N VAL A 240 0.24 -8.31 6.70
CA VAL A 240 1.13 -9.06 5.82
C VAL A 240 1.41 -8.21 4.60
N LYS A 241 2.67 -8.19 4.16
CA LYS A 241 3.05 -7.54 2.92
C LYS A 241 3.09 -8.57 1.80
N LEU A 242 2.60 -8.19 0.64
CA LEU A 242 2.70 -8.98 -0.57
C LEU A 242 2.76 -8.06 -1.79
N ASP A 243 3.94 -7.89 -2.36
CA ASP A 243 4.07 -7.04 -3.55
C ASP A 243 3.83 -7.82 -4.83
N LEU A 244 3.46 -7.07 -5.86
CA LEU A 244 3.50 -7.51 -7.22
C LEU A 244 4.53 -6.66 -7.96
N GLU A 245 5.70 -7.24 -8.21
CA GLU A 245 6.59 -6.75 -9.25
C GLU A 245 6.11 -7.32 -10.60
N PHE A 246 5.95 -6.49 -11.62
CA PHE A 246 5.47 -6.92 -12.92
C PHE A 246 6.20 -6.18 -14.04
N GLY A 247 6.75 -6.92 -15.00
CA GLY A 247 7.54 -6.33 -16.07
C GLY A 247 8.65 -7.27 -16.54
N PRO A 248 9.56 -6.79 -17.40
CA PRO A 248 10.67 -7.59 -17.91
C PRO A 248 11.70 -7.97 -16.84
N ASN A 249 11.80 -7.18 -15.78
CA ASN A 249 12.74 -7.41 -14.67
C ASN A 249 12.14 -8.31 -13.58
N ALA A 250 10.82 -8.50 -13.59
CA ALA A 250 10.13 -9.28 -12.58
C ALA A 250 10.60 -10.74 -12.56
N ALA A 251 10.89 -11.23 -11.36
CA ALA A 251 11.14 -12.64 -11.11
C ALA A 251 9.99 -13.52 -11.62
N ALA A 252 10.29 -14.77 -11.99
CA ALA A 252 9.29 -15.69 -12.53
C ALA A 252 8.06 -15.84 -11.62
N GLN A 253 6.87 -15.65 -12.18
CA GLN A 253 5.62 -15.66 -11.44
C GLN A 253 4.71 -16.81 -11.86
N THR A 254 3.87 -17.25 -10.93
CA THR A 254 2.78 -18.17 -11.23
C THR A 254 1.64 -17.38 -11.85
N THR A 255 1.18 -17.76 -13.04
CA THR A 255 0.01 -17.15 -13.67
C THR A 255 -1.17 -18.11 -13.70
N PHE A 256 -2.39 -17.60 -13.64
CA PHE A 256 -3.61 -18.38 -13.83
C PHE A 256 -4.09 -18.24 -15.27
N ASP A 257 -4.36 -19.35 -15.94
CA ASP A 257 -4.95 -19.38 -17.29
C ASP A 257 -6.43 -19.79 -17.21
N PRO A 258 -7.38 -18.84 -17.41
CA PRO A 258 -8.80 -19.14 -17.38
C PRO A 258 -9.23 -20.10 -18.49
N LEU A 259 -8.64 -20.03 -19.68
CA LEU A 259 -9.02 -20.89 -20.81
C LEU A 259 -8.58 -22.31 -20.55
N GLN A 260 -7.39 -22.50 -19.98
CA GLN A 260 -6.94 -23.83 -19.59
C GLN A 260 -7.82 -24.42 -18.49
N TYR A 261 -8.23 -23.60 -17.51
CA TYR A 261 -9.18 -23.99 -16.48
C TYR A 261 -10.55 -24.39 -17.06
N GLY A 262 -11.07 -23.64 -18.01
CA GLY A 262 -12.29 -24.02 -18.72
C GLY A 262 -12.12 -25.30 -19.53
N ALA A 263 -11.02 -25.45 -20.25
CA ALA A 263 -10.75 -26.62 -21.07
C ALA A 263 -10.58 -27.92 -20.26
N SER A 264 -10.15 -27.84 -18.99
CA SER A 264 -10.07 -29.00 -18.11
C SER A 264 -11.41 -29.41 -17.48
N HIS A 265 -12.46 -28.61 -17.64
CA HIS A 265 -13.79 -28.84 -17.05
C HIS A 265 -14.89 -28.73 -18.12
N ALA A 266 -15.39 -29.89 -18.57
CA ALA A 266 -16.33 -29.94 -19.71
C ALA A 266 -17.66 -29.20 -19.48
N ASP A 267 -18.10 -29.11 -18.23
CA ASP A 267 -19.25 -28.34 -17.79
C ASP A 267 -18.99 -26.84 -17.84
N LEU A 268 -17.83 -26.37 -17.35
CA LEU A 268 -17.44 -24.97 -17.42
C LEU A 268 -17.25 -24.51 -18.87
N LEU A 269 -16.63 -25.34 -19.70
CA LEU A 269 -16.51 -25.06 -21.14
C LEU A 269 -17.89 -24.95 -21.81
N ARG A 270 -18.86 -25.78 -21.41
CA ARG A 270 -20.23 -25.70 -21.92
C ARG A 270 -20.97 -24.46 -21.42
N ALA A 271 -20.76 -24.08 -20.15
CA ALA A 271 -21.45 -22.97 -19.51
C ALA A 271 -20.89 -21.60 -19.92
N PHE A 272 -19.56 -21.48 -20.01
CA PHE A 272 -18.87 -20.20 -20.17
C PHE A 272 -18.07 -20.10 -21.48
N GLY A 273 -17.82 -21.21 -22.18
CA GLY A 273 -17.05 -21.21 -23.41
C GLY A 273 -15.64 -20.64 -23.20
N VAL A 274 -15.28 -19.66 -24.03
CA VAL A 274 -13.98 -18.95 -23.95
C VAL A 274 -14.05 -17.63 -23.17
N ASN A 275 -15.12 -17.39 -22.41
CA ASN A 275 -15.25 -16.19 -21.60
C ASN A 275 -14.31 -16.26 -20.38
N THR A 276 -13.11 -15.73 -20.54
CA THR A 276 -12.05 -15.77 -19.53
C THR A 276 -12.44 -15.08 -18.22
N GLY A 277 -13.24 -14.01 -18.27
CA GLY A 277 -13.75 -13.33 -17.09
C GLY A 277 -14.71 -14.21 -16.29
N ALA A 278 -15.65 -14.87 -16.96
CA ALA A 278 -16.60 -15.79 -16.32
C ALA A 278 -15.90 -17.03 -15.74
N LEU A 279 -14.94 -17.59 -16.48
CA LEU A 279 -14.12 -18.71 -16.01
C LEU A 279 -13.27 -18.34 -14.78
N PHE A 280 -12.68 -17.15 -14.77
CA PHE A 280 -11.92 -16.67 -13.62
C PHE A 280 -12.81 -16.40 -12.41
N GLU A 281 -13.96 -15.72 -12.60
CA GLU A 281 -14.90 -15.52 -11.49
C GLU A 281 -15.49 -16.85 -10.98
N HIS A 282 -15.70 -17.85 -11.85
CA HIS A 282 -16.04 -19.20 -11.40
C HIS A 282 -14.93 -19.79 -10.52
N TYR A 283 -13.67 -19.71 -10.95
CA TYR A 283 -12.55 -20.24 -10.17
C TYR A 283 -12.45 -19.58 -8.78
N LEU A 284 -12.56 -18.24 -8.72
CA LEU A 284 -12.55 -17.50 -7.46
C LEU A 284 -13.74 -17.85 -6.57
N SER A 285 -14.91 -18.08 -7.15
CA SER A 285 -16.14 -18.30 -6.40
C SER A 285 -16.44 -19.75 -6.07
N ALA A 286 -15.84 -20.75 -6.74
CA ALA A 286 -16.11 -22.17 -6.56
C ALA A 286 -14.84 -23.03 -6.66
N GLY A 287 -14.08 -22.92 -7.75
CA GLY A 287 -12.96 -23.83 -8.04
C GLY A 287 -11.92 -23.93 -6.93
N ILE A 288 -11.57 -22.83 -6.26
CA ILE A 288 -10.63 -22.85 -5.11
C ILE A 288 -11.15 -23.73 -3.95
N ARG A 289 -12.46 -23.72 -3.68
CA ARG A 289 -13.06 -24.55 -2.62
C ARG A 289 -13.20 -26.01 -3.03
N GLU A 290 -13.38 -26.25 -4.32
CA GLU A 290 -13.44 -27.60 -4.91
C GLU A 290 -12.07 -28.29 -4.91
N GLY A 291 -11.02 -27.54 -4.59
CA GLY A 291 -9.64 -28.04 -4.57
C GLY A 291 -8.97 -28.01 -5.93
N ASP A 292 -9.56 -27.29 -6.90
CA ASP A 292 -9.02 -27.18 -8.23
C ASP A 292 -7.65 -26.51 -8.19
N ARG A 293 -6.66 -27.25 -8.67
CA ARG A 293 -5.31 -26.73 -8.77
C ARG A 293 -5.30 -25.61 -9.82
N PRO A 294 -4.72 -24.45 -9.49
CA PRO A 294 -4.53 -23.40 -10.47
C PRO A 294 -3.66 -23.97 -11.57
N ILE A 295 -4.17 -23.95 -12.80
CA ILE A 295 -3.41 -24.45 -13.92
C ILE A 295 -2.40 -23.36 -14.27
N ALA A 296 -1.21 -23.54 -13.71
CA ALA A 296 -0.15 -22.57 -13.73
C ALA A 296 0.69 -22.71 -15.00
N LEU A 297 0.82 -21.63 -15.74
CA LEU A 297 1.97 -21.46 -16.63
C LEU A 297 3.05 -20.76 -15.82
N THR A 298 4.14 -21.48 -15.50
CA THR A 298 5.39 -20.82 -15.13
C THR A 298 5.97 -20.24 -16.41
N LYS A 299 5.56 -19.02 -16.76
CA LYS A 299 6.19 -18.29 -17.86
C LYS A 299 7.47 -17.66 -17.33
N TYR A 300 8.61 -18.11 -17.86
CA TYR A 300 9.77 -17.24 -17.99
C TYR A 300 9.34 -16.05 -18.85
N ALA A 301 9.73 -14.83 -18.48
CA ALA A 301 9.42 -13.63 -19.25
C ALA A 301 10.06 -13.72 -20.65
N THR A 302 9.40 -14.37 -21.60
CA THR A 302 9.70 -14.24 -23.01
C THR A 302 8.71 -13.24 -23.58
N TRP A 303 9.15 -11.99 -23.64
CA TRP A 303 8.43 -10.95 -24.36
C TRP A 303 8.80 -11.02 -25.85
N PRO A 304 7.85 -10.76 -26.78
CA PRO A 304 8.20 -10.63 -28.19
C PRO A 304 9.06 -9.36 -28.39
N PRO A 305 9.95 -9.33 -29.40
CA PRO A 305 10.81 -8.18 -29.64
C PRO A 305 9.97 -6.93 -29.91
N MET A 306 10.35 -5.81 -29.29
CA MET A 306 9.80 -4.50 -29.63
C MET A 306 9.98 -4.27 -31.13
N GLN A 307 8.88 -4.07 -31.86
CA GLN A 307 8.98 -3.55 -33.22
C GLN A 307 9.49 -2.11 -33.13
N THR A 308 10.60 -1.89 -33.86
CA THR A 308 11.32 -0.63 -34.05
C THR A 308 10.49 0.45 -34.70
#